data_AF-A0A354BEW7-F1
#
_entry.id   AF-A0A354BEW7-F1
#
_cell.length_a   1.000
_cell.length_b   1.000
_cell.length_c   1.000
_cell.angle_alpha   90.00
_cell.angle_beta   90.00
_cell.angle_gamma   90.00
#
_symmetry.space_group_name_H-M   'P 1'
#
loop_
_entity.id
_entity.type
_entity.pdbx_description
1 polymer ?
#
loop_
_entity_poly.entity_id
_entity_poly.type
_entity_poly.pdbx_seq_one_letter_code
_entity_poly.pdbx_strand_id
1 'polypeptide(L)'
;VCIGDIFQLGDATVQISQPRQPCWKLARYWRIKDLAVRVQETGRTGWYFRVLTEGHVQTGQKLVLQERPYPQWTVSAANQVMHHLVHDRQAAQELADCKALSSRWREKLKQRALTGAQENTSLRLNGPAK
;
A
#
# COMPACT_ATOMS: atom_id res chain seq x y z
N VAL A 1 8.58 7.36 -4.51
CA VAL A 1 8.30 7.20 -3.07
C VAL A 1 8.37 5.73 -2.70
N CYS A 2 8.93 5.43 -1.53
CA CYS A 2 9.16 4.07 -1.06
C CYS A 2 8.45 3.81 0.28
N ILE A 3 8.15 2.54 0.54
CA ILE A 3 7.68 2.09 1.85
C ILE A 3 8.75 2.45 2.88
N GLY A 4 8.34 3.08 3.96
CA GLY A 4 9.25 3.57 4.99
C GLY A 4 9.91 4.90 4.71
N ASP A 5 9.70 5.54 3.53
CA ASP A 5 10.11 6.95 3.36
C ASP A 5 9.48 7.78 4.49
N ILE A 6 10.31 8.57 5.18
CA ILE A 6 9.91 9.47 6.26
C ILE A 6 9.94 10.90 5.74
N PHE A 7 8.86 11.64 5.97
CA PHE A 7 8.71 13.02 5.56
C PHE A 7 8.38 13.92 6.73
N GLN A 8 8.95 15.11 6.71
CA GLN A 8 8.47 16.25 7.49
C GLN A 8 7.32 16.93 6.74
N LEU A 9 6.26 17.27 7.45
CA LEU A 9 5.12 18.04 6.97
C LEU A 9 4.67 19.02 8.06
N GLY A 10 4.99 20.31 7.91
CA GLY A 10 4.77 21.27 8.99
C GLY A 10 5.52 20.82 10.25
N ASP A 11 4.81 20.67 11.36
CA ASP A 11 5.39 20.17 12.62
C ASP A 11 5.28 18.65 12.77
N ALA A 12 4.58 17.97 11.84
CA ALA A 12 4.36 16.54 11.90
C ALA A 12 5.42 15.75 11.13
N THR A 13 5.71 14.55 11.61
CA THR A 13 6.56 13.57 10.92
C THR A 13 5.70 12.37 10.53
N VAL A 14 5.71 12.03 9.25
CA VAL A 14 4.89 10.95 8.69
C VAL A 14 5.75 9.96 7.90
N GLN A 15 5.37 8.69 7.93
CA GLN A 15 6.09 7.62 7.24
C GLN A 15 5.17 6.81 6.34
N ILE A 16 5.58 6.53 5.11
CA ILE A 16 4.80 5.69 4.20
C ILE A 16 4.70 4.27 4.77
N SER A 17 3.47 3.80 5.00
CA SER A 17 3.22 2.54 5.69
C SER A 17 2.78 1.41 4.76
N GLN A 18 2.06 1.72 3.69
CA GLN A 18 1.57 0.74 2.72
C GLN A 18 0.99 1.40 1.47
N PRO A 19 0.95 0.70 0.33
CA PRO A 19 0.07 1.07 -0.77
C PRO A 19 -1.40 1.06 -0.32
N ARG A 20 -2.21 1.95 -0.92
CA ARG A 20 -3.66 1.88 -0.77
C ARG A 20 -4.17 0.68 -1.53
N GLN A 21 -5.10 -0.08 -0.95
CA GLN A 21 -5.82 -1.12 -1.69
C GLN A 21 -7.13 -0.53 -2.22
N PRO A 22 -7.39 -0.56 -3.54
CA PRO A 22 -8.66 -0.11 -4.09
C PRO A 22 -9.80 -1.02 -3.61
N CYS A 23 -11.00 -0.46 -3.50
CA CYS A 23 -12.20 -1.18 -3.10
C CYS A 23 -13.42 -0.73 -3.90
N TRP A 24 -14.48 -1.55 -3.91
CA TRP A 24 -15.72 -1.34 -4.66
C TRP A 24 -16.40 0.01 -4.39
N LYS A 25 -16.20 0.61 -3.20
CA LYS A 25 -16.73 1.95 -2.88
C LYS A 25 -16.20 3.02 -3.85
N LEU A 26 -14.97 2.88 -4.34
CA LEU A 26 -14.39 3.75 -5.36
C LEU A 26 -15.19 3.67 -6.67
N ALA A 27 -15.47 2.45 -7.15
CA ALA A 27 -16.26 2.20 -8.35
C ALA A 27 -17.68 2.76 -8.23
N ARG A 28 -18.31 2.60 -7.06
CA ARG A 28 -19.64 3.16 -6.77
C ARG A 28 -19.65 4.68 -6.76
N TYR A 29 -18.66 5.31 -6.13
CA TYR A 29 -18.57 6.77 -6.04
C TYR A 29 -18.47 7.42 -7.43
N TRP A 30 -17.59 6.88 -8.29
CA TRP A 30 -17.37 7.40 -9.64
C TRP A 30 -18.31 6.86 -10.70
N ARG A 31 -19.20 5.91 -10.35
CA ARG A 31 -20.11 5.21 -11.28
C ARG A 31 -19.39 4.51 -12.44
N ILE A 32 -18.19 3.98 -12.19
CA ILE A 32 -17.37 3.23 -13.15
C ILE A 32 -17.16 1.83 -12.56
N LYS A 33 -17.88 0.84 -13.12
CA LYS A 33 -18.03 -0.51 -12.54
C LYS A 33 -16.70 -1.20 -12.26
N ASP A 34 -15.74 -1.08 -13.17
CA ASP A 34 -14.45 -1.76 -13.15
C ASP A 34 -13.32 -0.90 -12.55
N LEU A 35 -13.61 0.30 -12.04
CA LEU A 35 -12.57 1.25 -11.61
C LEU A 35 -11.66 0.69 -10.51
N ALA A 36 -12.21 -0.06 -9.55
CA ALA A 36 -11.41 -0.67 -8.50
C ALA A 36 -10.41 -1.70 -9.05
N VAL A 37 -10.82 -2.47 -10.06
CA VAL A 37 -9.99 -3.46 -10.76
C VAL A 37 -8.89 -2.74 -11.54
N ARG A 38 -9.27 -1.74 -12.37
CA ARG A 38 -8.32 -0.93 -13.14
C ARG A 38 -7.25 -0.24 -12.28
N VAL A 39 -7.64 0.28 -11.12
CA VAL A 39 -6.70 0.93 -10.20
C VAL A 39 -5.72 -0.08 -9.60
N GLN A 40 -6.16 -1.31 -9.34
CA GLN A 40 -5.28 -2.38 -8.90
C GLN A 40 -4.31 -2.80 -10.02
N GLU A 41 -4.84 -3.03 -11.23
CA GLU A 41 -4.06 -3.50 -12.37
C GLU A 41 -3.00 -2.50 -12.83
N THR A 42 -3.33 -1.21 -12.78
CA THR A 42 -2.38 -0.15 -13.17
C THR A 42 -1.41 0.23 -12.05
N GLY A 43 -1.64 -0.24 -10.81
CA GLY A 43 -0.85 0.14 -9.63
C GLY A 43 -0.98 1.62 -9.22
N ARG A 44 -1.88 2.40 -9.84
CA ARG A 44 -2.11 3.84 -9.55
C ARG A 44 -2.96 4.02 -8.28
N THR A 45 -2.54 3.41 -7.19
CA THR A 45 -3.34 3.30 -5.97
C THR A 45 -3.11 4.45 -4.99
N GLY A 46 -1.95 5.10 -5.04
CA GLY A 46 -1.47 5.96 -3.95
C GLY A 46 -1.03 5.14 -2.74
N TRP A 47 -0.85 5.80 -1.60
CA TRP A 47 -0.35 5.16 -0.37
C TRP A 47 -0.92 5.80 0.88
N TYR A 48 -0.73 5.14 2.01
CA TYR A 48 -1.03 5.68 3.33
C TYR A 48 0.25 6.05 4.07
N PHE A 49 0.13 7.06 4.92
CA PHE A 49 1.10 7.37 5.95
C PHE A 49 0.68 6.75 7.28
N ARG A 50 1.65 6.42 8.12
CA ARG A 50 1.48 6.44 9.57
C ARG A 50 2.07 7.74 10.12
N VAL A 51 1.53 8.23 11.22
CA VAL A 51 2.09 9.39 11.93
C VAL A 51 3.15 8.88 12.90
N LEU A 52 4.37 9.40 12.81
CA LEU A 52 5.45 9.13 13.76
C LEU A 52 5.46 10.17 14.88
N THR A 53 5.20 11.43 14.52
CA THR A 53 5.08 12.55 15.46
C THR A 53 3.91 13.41 15.00
N GLU A 54 2.95 13.63 15.90
CA GLU A 54 1.82 14.53 15.65
C GLU A 54 2.28 15.98 15.65
N GLY A 55 1.58 16.83 14.89
CA GLY A 55 1.91 18.24 14.77
C GLY A 55 0.91 18.98 13.90
N HIS A 56 1.03 20.30 13.85
CA HIS A 56 0.16 21.13 13.03
C HIS A 56 0.60 21.08 11.57
N VAL A 57 -0.39 20.93 10.69
CA VAL A 57 -0.20 20.92 9.24
C VAL A 57 -1.15 21.91 8.59
N GLN A 58 -0.68 22.62 7.57
CA GLN A 58 -1.44 23.62 6.83
C GLN A 58 -1.24 23.46 5.33
N THR A 59 -2.28 23.79 4.55
CA THR A 59 -2.22 23.85 3.09
C THR A 59 -1.06 24.74 2.63
N GLY A 60 -0.32 24.27 1.61
CA GLY A 60 0.83 24.98 1.06
C GLY A 60 2.18 24.59 1.68
N GLN A 61 2.18 23.90 2.83
CA GLN A 61 3.40 23.33 3.38
C GLN A 61 3.95 22.21 2.50
N LYS A 62 5.28 22.12 2.43
CA LYS A 62 5.98 21.13 1.62
C LYS A 62 6.11 19.82 2.38
N LEU A 63 6.04 18.71 1.64
CA LEU A 63 6.42 17.40 2.11
C LEU A 63 7.91 17.19 1.84
N VAL A 64 8.75 17.21 2.87
CA VAL A 64 10.22 17.13 2.72
C VAL A 64 10.72 15.77 3.15
N LEU A 65 11.32 15.02 2.22
CA LEU A 65 11.90 13.69 2.49
C LEU A 65 13.08 13.84 3.45
N GLN A 66 13.00 13.16 4.59
CA GLN A 66 14.07 13.10 5.59
C GLN A 66 14.88 11.80 5.44
N GLU A 67 14.19 10.67 5.30
CA GLU A 67 14.84 9.35 5.25
C GLU A 67 14.21 8.44 4.21
N ARG A 68 15.04 7.57 3.63
CA ARG A 68 14.65 6.47 2.72
C ARG A 68 15.35 5.18 3.14
N PRO A 69 14.86 4.49 4.19
CA PRO A 69 15.51 3.28 4.70
C PRO A 69 15.36 2.06 3.77
N TYR A 70 14.35 2.05 2.89
CA TYR A 70 14.06 0.93 1.99
C TYR A 70 13.92 1.38 0.52
N PRO A 71 15.01 1.84 -0.13
CA PRO A 71 14.95 2.37 -1.49
C PRO A 71 14.44 1.36 -2.53
N GLN A 72 14.64 0.06 -2.30
CA GLN A 72 14.15 -1.02 -3.16
C GLN A 72 12.62 -1.15 -3.13
N TRP A 73 11.98 -0.81 -2.01
CA TRP A 73 10.54 -0.98 -1.82
C TRP A 73 9.77 0.25 -2.27
N THR A 74 9.82 0.56 -3.57
CA THR A 74 8.91 1.57 -4.14
C THR A 74 7.44 1.16 -3.94
N VAL A 75 6.52 2.13 -3.86
CA VAL A 75 5.07 1.82 -3.81
C VAL A 75 4.64 0.95 -4.99
N SER A 76 5.22 1.18 -6.17
CA SER A 76 4.98 0.35 -7.35
C SER A 76 5.48 -1.08 -7.18
N ALA A 77 6.69 -1.27 -6.65
CA ALA A 77 7.23 -2.61 -6.37
C ALA A 77 6.38 -3.36 -5.34
N ALA A 78 5.92 -2.67 -4.28
CA ALA A 78 5.03 -3.27 -3.30
C ALA A 78 3.68 -3.68 -3.90
N ASN A 79 3.09 -2.86 -4.79
CA ASN A 79 1.89 -3.24 -5.55
C ASN A 79 2.16 -4.47 -6.44
N GLN A 80 3.32 -4.52 -7.10
CA GLN A 80 3.72 -5.62 -7.97
C GLN A 80 3.76 -6.95 -7.21
N VAL A 81 4.43 -6.99 -6.05
CA VAL A 81 4.48 -8.18 -5.19
C VAL A 81 3.09 -8.59 -4.70
N MET A 82 2.28 -7.61 -4.26
CA MET A 82 0.97 -7.91 -3.69
C MET A 82 -0.03 -8.46 -4.70
N HIS A 83 -0.07 -7.89 -5.91
CA HIS A 83 -1.16 -8.07 -6.86
C HIS A 83 -0.79 -8.84 -8.13
N HIS A 84 0.48 -8.84 -8.54
CA HIS A 84 0.91 -9.40 -9.82
C HIS A 84 1.84 -10.60 -9.66
N LEU A 85 2.76 -10.56 -8.69
CA LEU A 85 3.67 -11.67 -8.38
C LEU A 85 3.09 -12.57 -7.27
N VAL A 86 1.81 -12.91 -7.40
CA VAL A 86 1.06 -13.64 -6.36
C VAL A 86 1.59 -15.05 -6.08
N HIS A 87 2.40 -15.61 -6.97
CA HIS A 87 3.06 -16.91 -6.81
C HIS A 87 4.53 -16.81 -6.35
N ASP A 88 5.11 -15.62 -6.33
CA ASP A 88 6.49 -15.41 -5.93
C ASP A 88 6.60 -15.35 -4.40
N ARG A 89 6.91 -16.50 -3.82
CA ARG A 89 7.03 -16.67 -2.36
C ARG A 89 8.23 -15.93 -1.79
N GLN A 90 9.32 -15.82 -2.56
CA GLN A 90 10.52 -15.12 -2.12
C GLN A 90 10.24 -13.62 -2.07
N ALA A 91 9.70 -13.03 -3.14
CA ALA A 91 9.35 -11.61 -3.15
C ALA A 91 8.32 -11.27 -2.07
N ALA A 92 7.37 -12.17 -1.79
CA ALA A 92 6.43 -12.00 -0.69
C ALA A 92 7.14 -11.96 0.67
N GLN A 93 8.09 -12.88 0.93
CA GLN A 93 8.86 -12.91 2.17
C GLN A 93 9.71 -11.65 2.33
N GLU A 94 10.48 -11.27 1.31
CA GLU A 94 11.37 -10.11 1.34
C GLU A 94 10.59 -8.81 1.63
N LEU A 95 9.42 -8.63 1.01
CA LEU A 95 8.56 -7.47 1.29
C LEU A 95 7.96 -7.54 2.71
N ALA A 96 7.60 -8.73 3.20
CA ALA A 96 7.06 -8.89 4.54
C ALA A 96 8.07 -8.59 5.67
N ASP A 97 9.36 -8.72 5.37
CA ASP A 97 10.46 -8.39 6.27
C ASP A 97 10.76 -6.90 6.34
N CYS A 98 10.21 -6.08 5.42
CA CYS A 98 10.20 -4.63 5.55
C CYS A 98 9.42 -4.21 6.80
N LYS A 99 10.14 -3.82 7.86
CA LYS A 99 9.55 -3.44 9.15
C LYS A 99 8.64 -2.20 9.05
N ALA A 100 8.92 -1.31 8.10
CA ALA A 100 8.09 -0.14 7.84
C ALA A 100 6.80 -0.44 7.08
N LEU A 101 6.60 -1.66 6.56
CA LEU A 101 5.33 -2.05 5.96
C LEU A 101 4.26 -2.26 7.06
N SER A 102 2.99 -1.94 6.77
CA SER A 102 1.91 -2.10 7.75
C SER A 102 1.75 -3.56 8.20
N SER A 103 1.35 -3.75 9.46
CA SER A 103 1.23 -5.08 10.09
C SER A 103 0.34 -6.01 9.26
N ARG A 104 -0.82 -5.53 8.80
CA ARG A 104 -1.75 -6.30 7.98
C ARG A 104 -1.15 -6.75 6.64
N TRP A 105 -0.36 -5.90 5.99
CA TRP A 105 0.34 -6.28 4.75
C TRP A 105 1.41 -7.34 5.04
N ARG A 106 2.22 -7.12 6.07
CA ARG A 106 3.27 -8.06 6.49
C ARG A 106 2.70 -9.42 6.82
N GLU A 107 1.65 -9.49 7.64
CA GLU A 107 0.99 -10.74 8.02
C GLU A 107 0.49 -11.50 6.79
N LYS A 108 -0.22 -10.81 5.89
CA LYS A 108 -0.71 -11.41 4.64
C LYS A 108 0.43 -11.97 3.77
N LEU A 109 1.49 -11.21 3.60
CA LEU A 109 2.63 -11.62 2.77
C LEU A 109 3.42 -12.75 3.42
N LYS A 110 3.58 -12.76 4.75
CA LYS A 110 4.17 -13.91 5.48
C LYS A 110 3.34 -15.16 5.27
N GLN A 111 2.01 -15.08 5.43
CA GLN A 111 1.14 -16.23 5.20
C GLN A 111 1.24 -16.74 3.76
N ARG A 112 1.31 -15.84 2.78
CA ARG A 112 1.55 -16.20 1.37
C ARG A 112 2.92 -16.86 1.17
N ALA A 113 3.98 -16.30 1.75
CA ALA A 113 5.32 -16.87 1.66
C ALA A 113 5.39 -18.28 2.26
N LEU A 114 4.65 -18.55 3.34
CA LEU A 114 4.59 -19.86 4.00
C LEU A 114 3.72 -20.88 3.26
N THR A 115 2.55 -20.48 2.79
CA THR A 115 1.51 -21.42 2.30
C THR A 115 1.36 -21.44 0.77
N GLY A 116 1.84 -20.41 0.08
CA GLY A 116 1.51 -20.15 -1.33
C GLY A 116 0.05 -19.73 -1.56
N ALA A 117 -0.75 -19.58 -0.50
CA ALA A 117 -2.18 -19.30 -0.63
C ALA A 117 -2.43 -17.87 -1.15
N GLN A 118 -3.41 -17.77 -2.04
CA GLN A 118 -3.88 -16.50 -2.60
C GLN A 118 -5.16 -16.06 -1.90
N GLU A 119 -5.27 -14.76 -1.64
CA GLU A 119 -6.48 -14.18 -1.07
C GLU A 119 -7.51 -13.97 -2.18
N ASN A 120 -8.76 -14.36 -1.92
CA ASN A 120 -9.88 -13.96 -2.76
C ASN A 120 -10.13 -12.46 -2.60
N THR A 121 -9.82 -11.68 -3.64
CA THR A 121 -9.99 -10.22 -3.64
C THR A 121 -11.33 -9.76 -4.22
N SER A 122 -12.19 -10.68 -4.66
CA SER A 122 -13.45 -10.38 -5.34
C SER A 122 -14.38 -9.51 -4.50
N LEU A 123 -14.57 -9.85 -3.21
CA LEU A 123 -15.39 -9.04 -2.29
C LEU A 123 -14.86 -7.62 -2.11
N ARG A 124 -13.53 -7.43 -2.09
CA ARG A 124 -12.92 -6.12 -1.96
C ARG A 124 -13.13 -5.28 -3.23
N LEU A 125 -12.93 -5.88 -4.40
CA LEU A 125 -12.94 -5.18 -5.68
C LEU A 125 -14.35 -4.97 -6.24
N ASN A 126 -15.19 -6.00 -6.19
CA ASN A 126 -16.52 -6.03 -6.80
C ASN A 126 -17.64 -5.70 -5.79
N GLY A 127 -17.38 -5.87 -4.49
CA GLY A 127 -18.38 -5.72 -3.45
C GLY A 127 -19.23 -6.97 -3.25
N PRO A 128 -20.21 -6.94 -2.34
CA PRO A 128 -21.16 -8.03 -2.17
C PRO A 128 -21.98 -8.22 -3.45
N ALA A 129 -22.36 -9.46 -3.74
CA ALA A 129 -23.39 -9.73 -4.73
C ALA A 129 -24.66 -8.98 -4.31
N LYS A 130 -25.29 -8.30 -5.27
CA LYS A 130 -26.59 -7.65 -5.05
C LYS A 130 -27.67 -8.69 -4.80
#